data_AF-X0Y8F1-F1
#
_entry.id   AF-X0Y8F1-F1
#
_cell.length_a   1.000
_cell.length_b   1.000
_cell.length_c   1.000
_cell.angle_alpha   90.00
_cell.angle_beta   90.00
_cell.angle_gamma   90.00
#
_symmetry.space_group_name_H-M   'P 1'
#
loop_
_entity.id
_entity.type
_entity.pdbx_description
1 polymer ?
#
loop_
_entity_poly.entity_id
_entity_poly.type
_entity_poly.pdbx_seq_one_letter_code
_entity_poly.pdbx_strand_id
1 'polypeptide(L)'
;MLKTMPNADDIEFKQGFIDRYSKLTDFDEFKKYSLAFLRRSIRVNTLKMGIDKLKKRLEKEWKLEQIPWCKEGFWIEHKKTER
;
A
#
# COMPACT_ATOMS: atom_id res chain seq x y z
N MET A 1 -8.50 4.44 -0.52
CA MET A 1 -8.31 5.59 -1.44
C MET A 1 -6.82 5.91 -1.50
N LEU A 2 -6.34 6.36 -2.67
CA LEU A 2 -4.96 6.86 -2.81
C LEU A 2 -4.79 8.08 -1.91
N LYS A 3 -3.89 8.00 -0.93
CA LYS A 3 -3.58 9.14 -0.05
C LYS A 3 -2.28 9.76 -0.53
N THR A 4 -2.36 10.92 -1.17
CA THR A 4 -1.19 11.67 -1.62
C THR A 4 -0.35 12.13 -0.41
N MET A 5 0.96 12.15 -0.56
CA MET A 5 1.86 12.68 0.47
C MET A 5 1.68 14.21 0.60
N PRO A 6 1.78 14.77 1.83
CA PRO A 6 1.52 16.19 2.06
C PRO A 6 2.52 17.13 1.38
N ASN A 7 3.73 16.65 1.08
CA ASN A 7 4.78 17.39 0.38
C ASN A 7 4.95 16.92 -1.09
N ALA A 8 3.94 16.28 -1.68
CA ALA A 8 4.03 15.76 -3.04
C ALA A 8 4.28 16.85 -4.08
N ASP A 9 3.73 18.05 -3.86
CA ASP A 9 3.86 19.19 -4.77
C ASP A 9 5.26 19.82 -4.74
N ASP A 10 6.00 19.65 -3.63
CA ASP A 10 7.38 20.13 -3.47
C ASP A 10 8.42 19.20 -4.13
N ILE A 11 8.00 18.02 -4.60
CA ILE A 11 8.89 17.01 -5.16
C ILE A 11 9.03 17.20 -6.67
N GLU A 12 10.20 17.68 -7.07
CA GLU A 12 10.59 17.80 -8.47
C GLU A 12 11.40 16.60 -8.97
N PHE A 13 11.06 16.11 -10.15
CA PHE A 13 11.80 15.05 -10.84
C PHE A 13 12.82 15.65 -11.80
N LYS A 14 14.04 15.11 -11.83
CA LYS A 14 15.09 15.57 -12.76
C LYS A 14 14.70 15.29 -14.21
N GLN A 15 15.01 16.21 -15.13
CA GLN A 15 14.62 16.07 -16.54
C GLN A 15 15.10 14.75 -17.18
N GLY A 16 16.36 14.37 -16.98
CA GLY A 16 16.88 13.11 -17.52
C GLY A 16 16.21 11.85 -16.94
N PHE A 17 15.57 11.95 -15.77
CA PHE A 17 14.73 10.88 -15.23
C PHE A 17 13.40 10.82 -15.99
N ILE A 18 12.73 11.97 -16.14
CA ILE A 18 11.47 12.08 -16.90
C ILE A 18 11.67 11.54 -18.32
N ASP A 19 12.69 12.03 -19.04
CA ASP A 19 12.95 11.64 -20.44
C ASP A 19 13.17 10.14 -20.62
N ARG A 20 13.73 9.48 -19.60
CA ARG A 20 13.99 8.04 -19.63
C ARG A 20 12.73 7.23 -19.33
N TYR A 21 12.01 7.59 -18.27
CA TYR A 21 10.86 6.81 -17.81
C TYR A 21 9.61 7.05 -18.65
N SER A 22 9.42 8.25 -19.22
CA SER A 22 8.34 8.53 -20.17
C SER A 22 8.43 7.70 -21.46
N LYS A 23 9.60 7.13 -21.79
CA LYS A 23 9.76 6.19 -22.91
C LYS A 23 9.41 4.74 -22.57
N LEU A 24 9.31 4.41 -21.28
CA LEU A 24 9.13 3.04 -20.79
C LEU A 24 7.72 2.80 -20.23
N THR A 25 7.07 3.84 -19.72
CA THR A 25 5.78 3.75 -19.03
C THR A 25 5.03 5.06 -19.10
N ASP A 26 3.75 5.06 -18.73
CA ASP A 26 3.01 6.27 -18.38
C ASP A 26 3.68 6.93 -17.15
N PHE A 27 4.33 8.07 -17.38
CA PHE A 27 5.06 8.78 -16.35
C PHE A 27 4.13 9.51 -15.37
N ASP A 28 2.95 9.95 -15.82
CA ASP A 28 2.00 10.66 -14.97
C ASP A 28 1.37 9.71 -13.97
N GLU A 29 1.03 8.49 -14.41
CA GLU A 29 0.53 7.44 -13.51
C GLU A 29 1.63 6.97 -12.54
N PHE A 30 2.86 6.77 -13.04
CA PHE A 30 4.01 6.46 -12.20
C PHE A 30 4.24 7.53 -11.12
N LYS A 31 4.21 8.81 -11.49
CA LYS A 31 4.36 9.95 -10.57
C LYS A 31 3.26 9.94 -9.53
N LYS A 32 2.01 9.77 -9.95
CA LYS A 32 0.83 9.74 -9.06
C LYS A 32 0.96 8.68 -7.97
N TYR A 33 1.36 7.45 -8.31
CA TYR A 33 1.51 6.37 -7.33
C TYR A 33 2.79 6.49 -6.51
N SER A 34 3.88 7.00 -7.08
CA SER A 34 5.14 7.24 -6.36
C SER A 34 5.00 8.32 -5.29
N LEU A 35 4.11 9.29 -5.52
CA LEU A 35 3.82 10.39 -4.60
C LEU A 35 2.66 10.10 -3.62
N ALA A 36 2.22 8.84 -3.53
CA ALA A 36 1.17 8.41 -2.62
C ALA A 36 1.70 7.50 -1.50
N PHE A 37 1.04 7.55 -0.35
CA PHE A 37 1.29 6.62 0.74
C PHE A 37 0.97 5.18 0.33
N LEU A 38 1.88 4.27 0.68
CA LEU A 38 1.67 2.85 0.49
C LEU A 38 0.48 2.34 1.31
N ARG A 39 -0.21 1.34 0.75
CA ARG A 39 -1.23 0.58 1.48
C ARG A 39 -0.55 -0.12 2.66
N ARG A 40 -1.09 0.02 3.87
CA ARG A 40 -0.61 -0.71 5.05
C ARG A 40 -0.80 -2.20 4.84
N SER A 41 0.23 -2.99 5.08
CA SER A 41 0.21 -4.44 4.95
C SER A 41 0.83 -5.13 6.16
N ILE A 42 0.36 -6.36 6.44
CA ILE A 42 0.93 -7.24 7.45
C ILE A 42 1.16 -8.64 6.86
N ARG A 43 2.11 -9.38 7.44
CA ARG A 43 2.32 -10.79 7.17
C ARG A 43 2.13 -11.59 8.46
N VAL A 44 1.33 -12.63 8.41
CA VAL A 44 1.10 -13.52 9.55
C VAL A 44 2.36 -14.31 9.87
N ASN A 45 2.76 -14.32 11.15
CA ASN A 45 3.79 -15.23 11.63
C ASN A 45 3.17 -16.60 11.96
N THR A 46 3.27 -17.52 11.01
CA THR A 46 2.69 -18.86 11.07
C THR A 46 3.30 -19.75 12.16
N LEU A 47 4.50 -19.45 12.65
CA LEU A 47 5.10 -20.16 13.80
C LEU A 47 4.39 -19.87 15.12
N LYS A 48 3.71 -18.72 15.22
CA LYS A 48 3.02 -18.28 16.44
C LYS A 48 1.50 -18.44 16.37
N MET A 49 0.92 -18.35 15.17
CA MET A 49 -0.53 -18.39 14.99
C MET A 49 -0.91 -18.74 13.55
N GLY A 50 -1.98 -19.53 13.39
CA GLY A 50 -2.56 -19.82 12.07
C GLY A 50 -3.27 -18.63 11.43
N ILE A 51 -3.33 -18.62 10.10
CA ILE A 51 -3.87 -17.54 9.27
C ILE A 51 -5.34 -17.26 9.62
N ASP A 52 -6.19 -18.29 9.62
CA ASP A 52 -7.63 -18.13 9.88
C ASP A 52 -7.93 -17.59 11.27
N LYS A 53 -7.14 -18.01 12.26
CA LYS A 53 -7.29 -17.56 13.65
C LYS A 53 -6.94 -16.07 13.78
N LEU A 54 -5.87 -15.63 13.11
CA LEU A 54 -5.49 -14.22 13.09
C LEU A 54 -6.51 -13.38 12.32
N LYS A 55 -6.98 -13.86 11.16
CA LYS A 55 -8.00 -13.19 10.35
C LYS A 55 -9.27 -12.93 11.16
N LYS A 56 -9.84 -13.97 11.80
CA LYS A 56 -11.03 -13.83 12.67
C LYS A 56 -10.83 -12.84 13.83
N ARG A 57 -9.61 -12.74 14.36
CA ARG A 57 -9.29 -11.80 15.46
C ARG A 57 -9.24 -10.36 14.96
N LEU A 58 -8.54 -10.10 13.86
CA LEU A 58 -8.34 -8.75 13.33
C LEU A 58 -9.57 -8.21 12.60
N GLU A 59 -10.37 -9.07 11.98
CA GLU A 59 -11.61 -8.68 11.29
C GLU A 59 -12.62 -7.95 12.19
N LYS A 60 -12.46 -7.99 13.53
CA LYS A 60 -13.29 -7.21 14.45
C LYS A 60 -13.09 -5.70 14.27
N GLU A 61 -11.84 -5.26 14.15
CA GLU A 61 -11.45 -3.83 14.14
C GLU A 61 -10.86 -3.38 12.80
N TRP A 62 -10.39 -4.32 11.98
CA TRP A 62 -9.70 -4.05 10.72
C TRP A 62 -10.45 -4.70 9.56
N LYS A 63 -10.41 -4.05 8.39
CA LYS A 63 -10.72 -4.67 7.11
C LYS A 63 -9.43 -5.30 6.60
N LEU A 64 -9.48 -6.59 6.26
CA LEU A 64 -8.34 -7.33 5.72
C LEU A 64 -8.66 -7.76 4.28
N GLU A 65 -7.75 -7.46 3.37
CA GLU A 65 -7.78 -7.91 1.98
C GLU A 65 -6.55 -8.78 1.73
N GLN A 66 -6.74 -9.99 1.22
CA GLN A 66 -5.64 -10.92 1.02
C GLN A 66 -4.77 -10.50 -0.18
N ILE A 67 -3.45 -10.56 -0.01
CA ILE A 67 -2.52 -10.23 -1.09
C ILE A 67 -2.49 -11.41 -2.08
N PRO A 68 -2.69 -11.18 -3.40
CA PRO A 68 -2.87 -12.27 -4.36
C PRO A 68 -1.72 -13.27 -4.43
N TRP A 69 -0.48 -12.79 -4.22
CA TRP A 69 0.73 -13.60 -4.29
C TRP A 69 1.26 -14.06 -2.93
N CYS A 70 0.59 -13.74 -1.82
CA CYS A 70 1.04 -14.11 -0.48
C CYS A 70 -0.14 -14.55 0.40
N LYS A 71 -0.24 -15.85 0.68
CA LYS A 71 -1.35 -16.43 1.46
C LYS A 71 -1.41 -15.90 2.88
N GLU A 72 -0.25 -15.66 3.49
CA GLU A 72 -0.06 -15.11 4.83
C GLU A 72 -0.14 -13.57 4.86
N GLY A 73 -0.22 -12.92 3.70
CA GLY A 73 -0.14 -11.47 3.54
C GLY A 73 -1.52 -10.82 3.40
N PHE A 74 -1.72 -9.71 4.11
CA PHE A 74 -2.97 -8.95 4.04
C PHE A 74 -2.70 -7.44 3.98
N TRP A 75 -3.43 -6.74 3.11
CA TRP A 75 -3.62 -5.29 3.23
C TRP A 75 -4.63 -5.01 4.34
N ILE A 76 -4.36 -4.00 5.15
CA ILE A 76 -5.19 -3.66 6.31
C ILE A 76 -5.66 -2.21 6.28
N GLU A 77 -6.91 -2.00 6.66
CA GLU A 77 -7.51 -0.68 6.86
C GLU A 77 -8.33 -0.68 8.15
N HIS A 78 -8.19 0.36 8.98
CA HIS A 78 -8.91 0.42 10.25
C HIS A 78 -10.40 0.70 9.98
N LYS A 79 -11.31 0.00 10.66
CA LYS A 79 -12.76 0.18 10.44
C LYS A 79 -13.29 1.52 10.95
N LYS A 80 -12.65 2.10 11.97
CA LYS A 80 -12.98 3.43 12.49
C LYS A 80 -11.99 4.44 11.93
N THR A 81 -12.46 5.40 11.14
CA THR A 81 -11.60 6.39 10.48
C THR A 81 -10.95 7.39 11.46
N GLU A 82 -11.34 7.37 12.74
CA GLU A 82 -10.87 8.35 13.73
C GLU A 82 -9.98 7.68 14.79
N ARG A 83 -8.73 8.12 14.82
CA ARG A 83 -7.89 8.20 16.02
C ARG A 83 -7.52 9.66 16.20
#